data_AF-A0A2E8NRV8-F1
#
_entry.id   AF-A0A2E8NRV8-F1
#
_cell.length_a   1.000
_cell.length_b   1.000
_cell.length_c   1.000
_cell.angle_alpha   90.00
_cell.angle_beta   90.00
_cell.angle_gamma   90.00
#
_symmetry.space_group_name_H-M   'P 1'
#
loop_
_entity.id
_entity.type
_entity.pdbx_description
1 polymer ?
#
loop_
_entity_poly.entity_id
_entity_poly.type
_entity_poly.pdbx_seq_one_letter_code
_entity_poly.pdbx_strand_id
1 'polypeptide(L)'
;IPSSDRGIVIETLSRISRKYGNEPAEGVIEDIAYVCDGNLKKAVFTLELLKIRGLADDRSSVHKLVQASTMQAGRHLIELSLRGRVVEWKWVDKGGRKRKVLSGAIAEVDELMANHGLDATDLISQIHKVLVGRRLSLPPDLRSGLLDALCDCDVGVQRSMYPRIHFERFLHRAASMGRFHGLAAR
;
A
#
# COMPACT_ATOMS: atom_id res chain seq x y z
N ILE A 1 -11.80 10.41 4.97
CA ILE A 1 -12.18 11.65 4.24
C ILE A 1 -12.86 11.15 2.98
N PRO A 2 -14.11 11.56 2.67
CA PRO A 2 -14.75 11.13 1.43
C PRO A 2 -13.89 11.52 0.21
N SER A 3 -13.94 10.72 -0.85
CA SER A 3 -13.23 11.02 -2.10
C SER A 3 -13.69 12.36 -2.65
N SER A 4 -12.73 13.24 -2.97
CA SER A 4 -13.01 14.51 -3.61
C SER A 4 -13.10 14.30 -5.12
N ASP A 5 -13.92 15.10 -5.79
CA ASP A 5 -13.93 15.12 -7.25
C ASP A 5 -12.53 15.43 -7.80
N ARG A 6 -12.18 14.80 -8.93
CA ARG A 6 -10.85 14.95 -9.54
C ARG A 6 -10.53 16.42 -9.85
N GLY A 7 -11.53 17.20 -10.26
CA GLY A 7 -11.38 18.64 -10.49
C GLY A 7 -10.98 19.39 -9.24
N ILE A 8 -11.56 19.06 -8.09
CA ILE A 8 -11.22 19.66 -6.79
C ILE A 8 -9.77 19.34 -6.40
N VAL A 9 -9.31 18.11 -6.65
CA VAL A 9 -7.92 17.71 -6.39
C VAL A 9 -6.96 18.53 -7.26
N ILE A 10 -7.21 18.61 -8.56
CA ILE A 10 -6.39 19.38 -9.51
C ILE A 10 -6.35 20.86 -9.10
N GLU A 11 -7.51 21.47 -8.86
CA GLU A 11 -7.61 22.88 -8.45
C GLU A 11 -6.82 23.14 -7.16
N THR A 12 -6.97 22.26 -6.17
CA THR A 12 -6.29 22.40 -4.89
C THR A 12 -4.78 22.28 -5.04
N LEU A 13 -4.28 21.29 -5.78
CA LEU A 13 -2.85 21.11 -6.05
C LEU A 13 -2.28 22.29 -6.83
N SER A 14 -2.98 22.77 -7.86
CA SER A 14 -2.56 23.95 -8.65
C SER A 14 -2.52 25.22 -7.80
N ARG A 15 -3.45 25.38 -6.85
CA ARG A 15 -3.43 26.49 -5.89
C ARG A 15 -2.25 26.40 -4.91
N ILE A 16 -1.95 25.20 -4.41
CA ILE A 16 -0.79 24.96 -3.54
C ILE A 16 0.50 25.23 -4.30
N SER A 17 0.64 24.70 -5.53
CA SER A 17 1.80 24.92 -6.38
C SER A 17 2.07 26.41 -6.62
N ARG A 18 1.06 27.17 -7.04
CA ARG A 18 1.18 28.63 -7.22
C ARG A 18 1.54 29.37 -5.93
N LYS A 19 0.93 29.01 -4.80
CA LYS A 19 1.18 29.66 -3.51
C LYS A 19 2.63 29.50 -3.04
N TYR A 20 3.26 28.36 -3.33
CA TYR A 20 4.62 28.04 -2.88
C TYR A 20 5.67 28.18 -3.99
N GLY A 21 5.35 28.78 -5.13
CA GLY A 21 6.29 28.96 -6.24
C GLY A 21 6.77 27.64 -6.85
N ASN A 22 5.94 26.60 -6.80
CA ASN A 22 6.19 25.33 -7.47
C ASN A 22 5.53 25.35 -8.85
N GLU A 23 6.32 25.08 -9.89
CA GLU A 23 5.85 24.87 -11.26
C GLU A 23 6.20 23.43 -11.67
N PRO A 24 5.37 22.44 -11.30
CA PRO A 24 5.54 21.07 -11.80
C PRO A 24 5.41 21.06 -13.32
N ALA A 25 6.06 20.09 -13.97
CA ALA A 25 5.90 19.90 -15.41
C ALA A 25 4.42 19.66 -15.79
N GLU A 26 4.07 20.06 -17.01
CA GLU A 26 2.73 19.89 -17.55
C GLU A 26 2.26 18.43 -17.43
N GLY A 27 1.06 18.22 -16.88
CA GLY A 27 0.49 16.88 -16.71
C GLY A 27 0.84 16.18 -15.40
N VAL A 28 1.82 16.66 -14.62
CA VAL A 28 2.21 16.03 -13.33
C VAL A 28 1.07 16.11 -12.31
N ILE A 29 0.37 17.24 -12.24
CA ILE A 29 -0.76 17.43 -11.32
C ILE A 29 -1.92 16.51 -11.69
N GLU A 30 -2.19 16.37 -12.99
CA GLU A 30 -3.24 15.51 -13.55
C GLU A 30 -2.95 14.03 -13.30
N ASP A 31 -1.69 13.63 -13.39
CA ASP A 31 -1.21 12.27 -13.10
C ASP A 31 -1.28 11.99 -11.59
N ILE A 32 -0.92 12.96 -10.73
CA ILE A 32 -1.09 12.83 -9.27
C ILE A 32 -2.58 12.68 -8.93
N ALA A 33 -3.44 13.54 -9.50
CA ALA A 33 -4.88 13.49 -9.26
C ALA A 33 -5.49 12.16 -9.74
N TYR A 34 -5.00 11.61 -10.86
CA TYR A 34 -5.37 10.29 -11.34
C TYR A 34 -4.96 9.19 -10.38
N VAL A 35 -3.68 9.14 -10.00
CA VAL A 35 -3.14 8.07 -9.13
C VAL A 35 -3.66 8.16 -7.69
N CYS A 36 -4.12 9.33 -7.26
CA CYS A 36 -4.67 9.53 -5.92
C CYS A 36 -6.18 9.29 -5.81
N ASP A 37 -6.88 9.11 -6.93
CA ASP A 37 -8.31 8.77 -7.00
C ASP A 37 -9.18 9.52 -5.98
N GLY A 38 -9.11 10.85 -6.00
CA GLY A 38 -9.89 11.72 -5.10
C GLY A 38 -9.38 11.82 -3.66
N ASN A 39 -8.30 11.12 -3.28
CA ASN A 39 -7.67 11.28 -1.97
C ASN A 39 -6.77 12.52 -1.94
N LEU A 40 -7.35 13.65 -1.54
CA LEU A 40 -6.66 14.94 -1.48
C LEU A 40 -5.41 14.93 -0.58
N LYS A 41 -5.45 14.19 0.54
CA LYS A 41 -4.30 14.08 1.45
C LYS A 41 -3.13 13.40 0.74
N LYS A 42 -3.39 12.27 0.06
CA LYS A 42 -2.40 11.53 -0.73
C LYS A 42 -1.85 12.40 -1.86
N ALA A 43 -2.71 13.17 -2.52
CA ALA A 43 -2.34 14.06 -3.61
C ALA A 43 -1.36 15.15 -3.17
N VAL A 44 -1.66 15.85 -2.06
CA VAL A 44 -0.79 16.90 -1.50
C VAL A 44 0.56 16.32 -1.08
N PHE A 45 0.58 15.19 -0.38
CA PHE A 45 1.83 14.54 0.03
C PHE A 45 2.67 14.09 -1.18
N THR A 46 2.03 13.59 -2.24
CA THR A 46 2.75 13.15 -3.44
C THR A 46 3.41 14.33 -4.15
N LEU A 47 2.69 15.46 -4.27
CA LEU A 47 3.24 16.70 -4.84
C LEU A 47 4.44 17.21 -4.02
N GLU A 48 4.31 17.27 -2.70
CA GLU A 48 5.36 17.71 -1.80
C GLU A 48 6.60 16.81 -1.88
N LEU A 49 6.39 15.49 -1.89
CA LEU A 49 7.48 14.51 -1.97
C LEU A 49 8.22 14.56 -3.30
N LEU A 50 7.51 14.76 -4.42
CA LEU A 50 8.12 14.97 -5.73
C LEU A 50 8.98 16.23 -5.74
N LYS A 51 8.51 17.32 -5.14
CA LYS A 51 9.29 18.57 -5.07
C LYS A 51 10.54 18.42 -4.22
N ILE A 52 10.44 17.85 -3.02
CA ILE A 52 11.58 17.64 -2.10
C ILE A 52 12.68 16.82 -2.79
N ARG A 53 12.31 15.87 -3.66
CA ARG A 53 13.24 15.00 -4.37
C ARG A 53 13.71 15.55 -5.73
N GLY A 54 13.27 16.73 -6.14
CA GLY A 54 13.59 17.28 -7.46
C GLY A 54 13.02 16.47 -8.62
N LEU A 55 11.87 15.81 -8.41
CA LEU A 55 11.21 14.92 -9.37
C LEU A 55 9.90 15.48 -9.94
N ALA A 56 9.52 16.70 -9.56
CA ALA A 56 8.29 17.35 -10.02
C ALA A 56 8.32 17.75 -11.50
N ASP A 57 9.47 17.65 -12.16
CA ASP A 57 9.68 18.03 -13.57
C ASP A 57 9.56 16.82 -14.52
N ASP A 58 9.32 15.61 -13.99
CA ASP A 58 9.21 14.36 -14.75
C ASP A 58 7.88 13.65 -14.43
N ARG A 59 6.98 13.59 -15.42
CA ARG A 59 5.69 12.87 -15.30
C ARG A 59 5.86 11.40 -14.89
N SER A 60 6.91 10.74 -15.39
CA SER A 60 7.15 9.33 -15.07
C SER A 60 7.51 9.12 -13.60
N SER A 61 7.98 10.17 -12.91
CA SER A 61 8.33 10.13 -11.49
C SER A 61 7.12 10.01 -10.58
N VAL A 62 5.93 10.49 -10.98
CA VAL A 62 4.68 10.29 -10.23
C VAL A 62 4.39 8.80 -10.07
N HIS A 63 4.37 8.08 -11.20
CA HIS A 63 4.10 6.64 -11.22
C HIS A 63 5.20 5.85 -10.53
N LYS A 64 6.48 6.19 -10.75
CA LYS A 64 7.62 5.54 -10.08
C LYS A 64 7.57 5.72 -8.56
N LEU A 65 7.25 6.92 -8.08
CA LEU A 65 7.19 7.25 -6.66
C LEU A 65 6.05 6.51 -5.97
N VAL A 66 4.88 6.46 -6.60
CA VAL A 66 3.74 5.71 -6.08
C VAL A 66 4.01 4.21 -6.09
N GLN A 67 4.59 3.67 -7.17
CA GLN A 67 5.00 2.26 -7.22
C GLN A 67 6.05 1.93 -6.15
N ALA A 68 6.99 2.83 -5.88
CA ALA A 68 8.01 2.62 -4.86
C ALA A 68 7.41 2.60 -3.43
N SER A 69 6.46 3.50 -3.14
CA SER A 69 5.80 3.54 -1.83
C SER A 69 4.88 2.35 -1.62
N THR A 70 4.13 1.94 -2.64
CA THR A 70 3.26 0.75 -2.54
C THR A 70 4.04 -0.56 -2.48
N MET A 71 5.17 -0.69 -3.18
CA MET A 71 6.06 -1.85 -3.02
C MET A 71 6.65 -1.94 -1.60
N GLN A 72 6.96 -0.81 -0.98
CA GLN A 72 7.45 -0.78 0.40
C GLN A 72 6.35 -1.24 1.38
N ALA A 73 5.10 -0.82 1.16
CA ALA A 73 3.95 -1.27 1.94
C ALA A 73 3.68 -2.78 1.75
N GLY A 74 3.70 -3.27 0.51
CA GLY A 74 3.58 -4.71 0.23
C GLY A 74 4.67 -5.55 0.89
N ARG A 75 5.91 -5.04 0.96
CA ARG A 75 7.00 -5.67 1.72
C ARG A 75 6.69 -5.69 3.22
N HIS A 76 6.28 -4.55 3.77
CA HIS A 76 5.97 -4.42 5.19
C HIS A 76 4.86 -5.40 5.60
N LEU A 77 3.83 -5.53 4.77
CA LEU A 77 2.74 -6.49 4.93
C LEU A 77 3.24 -7.94 5.04
N ILE A 78 4.17 -8.35 4.18
CA ILE A 78 4.75 -9.71 4.24
C ILE A 78 5.65 -9.90 5.46
N GLU A 79 6.42 -8.89 5.85
CA GLU A 79 7.25 -8.97 7.06
C GLU A 79 6.40 -9.08 8.33
N LEU A 80 5.29 -8.34 8.41
CA LEU A 80 4.34 -8.43 9.52
C LEU A 80 3.69 -9.82 9.58
N SER A 81 3.25 -10.35 8.44
CA SER A 81 2.60 -11.66 8.40
C SER A 81 3.57 -12.77 8.78
N LEU A 82 4.79 -12.79 8.24
CA LEU A 82 5.81 -13.79 8.60
C LEU A 82 6.18 -13.78 10.09
N ARG A 83 6.11 -12.62 10.74
CA ARG A 83 6.30 -12.48 12.20
C ARG A 83 5.09 -12.91 13.03
N GLY A 84 4.01 -13.38 12.40
CA GLY A 84 2.78 -13.77 13.08
C GLY A 84 1.82 -12.62 13.39
N ARG A 85 2.13 -11.39 12.99
CA ARG A 85 1.37 -10.18 13.32
C ARG A 85 0.28 -9.91 12.28
N VAL A 86 -0.62 -10.87 12.09
CA VAL A 86 -1.67 -10.80 11.06
C VAL A 86 -2.80 -9.87 11.49
N VAL A 87 -3.40 -10.16 12.65
CA VAL A 87 -4.50 -9.39 13.25
C VAL A 87 -4.08 -8.97 14.65
N GLU A 88 -3.79 -7.70 14.83
CA GLU A 88 -3.44 -7.13 16.13
C GLU A 88 -4.35 -5.95 16.46
N TRP A 89 -4.44 -5.63 17.75
CA TRP A 89 -5.13 -4.43 18.19
C TRP A 89 -4.21 -3.56 19.03
N LYS A 90 -4.13 -2.28 18.68
CA LYS A 90 -3.36 -1.29 19.44
C LYS A 90 -4.29 -0.25 20.02
N TRP A 91 -3.95 0.23 21.21
CA TRP A 91 -4.59 1.41 21.78
C TRP A 91 -3.90 2.65 21.23
N VAL A 92 -4.68 3.54 20.62
CA VAL A 92 -4.21 4.83 20.11
C VAL A 92 -5.01 5.93 20.79
N ASP A 93 -4.32 6.96 21.26
CA ASP A 93 -4.96 8.18 21.75
C ASP A 93 -5.34 9.03 20.55
N LYS A 94 -6.64 9.28 20.38
CA LYS A 94 -7.16 10.13 19.31
C LYS A 94 -8.08 11.17 19.92
N GLY A 95 -7.55 12.37 20.13
CA GLY A 95 -8.30 13.49 20.72
C GLY A 95 -8.56 13.35 22.22
N GLY A 96 -7.61 12.82 22.98
CA GLY A 96 -7.71 12.68 24.44
C GLY A 96 -8.54 11.48 24.90
N ARG A 97 -8.88 10.56 23.97
CA ARG A 97 -9.59 9.31 24.27
C ARG A 97 -8.83 8.14 23.66
N LYS A 98 -8.59 7.11 24.47
CA LYS A 98 -8.00 5.85 24.01
C LYS A 98 -9.02 5.07 23.20
N ARG A 99 -8.68 4.74 21.95
CA ARG A 99 -9.47 3.86 21.09
C ARG A 99 -8.64 2.66 20.66
N LYS A 100 -9.26 1.49 20.65
CA LYS A 100 -8.68 0.27 20.13
C LYS A 100 -8.81 0.29 18.60
N VAL A 101 -7.68 0.22 17.89
CA VAL A 101 -7.61 0.24 16.42
C VAL A 101 -6.96 -1.04 15.91
N LEU A 102 -7.45 -1.52 14.78
CA LEU A 102 -6.89 -2.67 14.09
C LEU A 102 -5.47 -2.33 13.60
N SER A 103 -4.57 -3.29 13.72
CA SER A 103 -3.17 -3.18 13.32
C SER A 103 -2.66 -4.54 12.86
N GLY A 104 -1.41 -4.59 12.39
CA GLY A 104 -0.84 -5.80 11.80
C GLY A 104 -1.07 -5.86 10.30
N ALA A 105 -0.77 -7.01 9.69
CA ALA A 105 -0.75 -7.14 8.24
C ALA A 105 -2.13 -6.90 7.60
N ILE A 106 -3.24 -7.26 8.28
CA ILE A 106 -4.58 -7.02 7.73
C ILE A 106 -4.95 -5.53 7.72
N ALA A 107 -4.46 -4.74 8.68
CA ALA A 107 -4.67 -3.30 8.68
C ALA A 107 -3.92 -2.63 7.53
N GLU A 108 -2.74 -3.15 7.18
CA GLU A 108 -1.98 -2.70 6.02
C GLU A 108 -2.71 -3.02 4.70
N VAL A 109 -3.37 -4.19 4.60
CA VAL A 109 -4.25 -4.51 3.46
C VAL A 109 -5.40 -3.49 3.36
N ASP A 110 -6.10 -3.26 4.47
CA ASP A 110 -7.22 -2.32 4.52
C ASP A 110 -6.75 -0.89 4.15
N GLU A 111 -5.55 -0.48 4.60
CA GLU A 111 -4.93 0.79 4.24
C GLU A 111 -4.52 0.87 2.77
N LEU A 112 -3.93 -0.18 2.21
CA LEU A 112 -3.54 -0.23 0.81
C LEU A 112 -4.75 -0.19 -0.13
N MET A 113 -5.82 -0.91 0.21
CA MET A 113 -7.04 -0.90 -0.60
C MET A 113 -7.81 0.43 -0.45
N ALA A 114 -7.97 0.94 0.77
CA ALA A 114 -8.80 2.12 1.02
C ALA A 114 -8.07 3.46 0.82
N ASN A 115 -6.81 3.58 1.26
CA ASN A 115 -6.06 4.85 1.21
C ASN A 115 -5.19 4.96 -0.04
N HIS A 116 -4.66 3.84 -0.55
CA HIS A 116 -3.84 3.84 -1.76
C HIS A 116 -4.66 3.60 -3.04
N GLY A 117 -5.95 3.27 -2.95
CA GLY A 117 -6.84 3.07 -4.09
C GLY A 117 -6.43 1.85 -4.93
N LEU A 118 -5.77 0.88 -4.31
CA LEU A 118 -5.37 -0.35 -4.98
C LEU A 118 -6.57 -1.29 -5.04
N ASP A 119 -6.91 -1.75 -6.24
CA ASP A 119 -7.79 -2.91 -6.35
C ASP A 119 -7.07 -4.14 -5.78
N ALA A 120 -7.85 -5.15 -5.38
CA ALA A 120 -7.33 -6.41 -4.89
C ALA A 120 -6.34 -7.05 -5.89
N THR A 121 -6.61 -6.95 -7.19
CA THR A 121 -5.72 -7.45 -8.26
C THR A 121 -4.36 -6.74 -8.27
N ASP A 122 -4.36 -5.43 -8.03
CA ASP A 122 -3.13 -4.64 -7.95
C ASP A 122 -2.31 -5.01 -6.72
N LEU A 123 -2.98 -5.22 -5.58
CA LEU A 123 -2.33 -5.65 -4.35
C LEU A 123 -1.68 -7.03 -4.49
N ILE A 124 -2.36 -7.99 -5.13
CA ILE A 124 -1.78 -9.30 -5.47
C ILE A 124 -0.52 -9.13 -6.34
N SER A 125 -0.60 -8.30 -7.38
CA SER A 125 0.52 -8.02 -8.27
C SER A 125 1.71 -7.39 -7.53
N GLN A 126 1.46 -6.51 -6.56
CA GLN A 126 2.50 -5.92 -5.73
C GLN A 126 3.14 -6.93 -4.79
N ILE A 127 2.34 -7.79 -4.14
CA ILE A 127 2.84 -8.86 -3.28
C ILE A 127 3.71 -9.82 -4.11
N HIS A 128 3.26 -10.21 -5.30
CA HIS A 128 4.04 -11.06 -6.20
C HIS A 128 5.41 -10.44 -6.55
N LYS A 129 5.43 -9.14 -6.90
CA LYS A 129 6.69 -8.41 -7.17
C LYS A 129 7.64 -8.39 -5.97
N VAL A 130 7.10 -8.30 -4.75
CA VAL A 130 7.89 -8.37 -3.52
C VAL A 130 8.49 -9.76 -3.31
N LEU A 131 7.72 -10.83 -3.54
CA LEU A 131 8.16 -12.21 -3.33
C LEU A 131 9.22 -12.66 -4.33
N VAL A 132 9.07 -12.27 -5.60
CA VAL A 132 10.04 -12.59 -6.68
C VAL A 132 11.23 -11.62 -6.68
N GLY A 133 11.04 -10.42 -6.15
CA GLY A 133 12.09 -9.41 -6.06
C GLY A 133 13.24 -9.77 -5.12
N ARG A 134 14.38 -9.10 -5.30
CA ARG A 134 15.57 -9.29 -4.45
C ARG A 134 15.48 -8.62 -3.09
N ARG A 135 14.41 -7.85 -2.84
CA ARG A 135 14.31 -6.98 -1.65
C ARG A 135 13.99 -7.78 -0.39
N LEU A 136 13.30 -8.91 -0.51
CA LEU A 136 12.99 -9.79 0.62
C LEU A 136 13.85 -11.07 0.52
N SER A 137 14.81 -11.22 1.44
CA SER A 137 15.62 -12.43 1.51
C SER A 137 14.82 -13.53 2.18
N LEU A 138 14.34 -14.48 1.38
CA LEU A 138 13.56 -15.63 1.83
C LEU A 138 14.27 -16.91 1.41
N PRO A 139 14.31 -17.95 2.26
CA PRO A 139 14.68 -19.30 1.84
C PRO A 139 13.83 -19.73 0.62
N PRO A 140 14.40 -20.49 -0.34
CA PRO A 140 13.68 -20.92 -1.54
C PRO A 140 12.34 -21.62 -1.22
N ASP A 141 12.33 -22.51 -0.24
CA ASP A 141 11.13 -23.27 0.15
C ASP A 141 10.03 -22.35 0.71
N LEU A 142 10.40 -21.37 1.54
CA LEU A 142 9.46 -20.38 2.06
C LEU A 142 8.92 -19.50 0.94
N ARG A 143 9.77 -19.09 -0.01
CA ARG A 143 9.31 -18.31 -1.18
C ARG A 143 8.32 -19.11 -2.01
N SER A 144 8.61 -20.39 -2.29
CA SER A 144 7.71 -21.27 -3.04
C SER A 144 6.35 -21.39 -2.33
N GLY A 145 6.36 -21.69 -1.03
CA GLY A 145 5.11 -21.81 -0.26
C GLY A 145 4.29 -20.51 -0.22
N LEU A 146 4.96 -19.35 -0.14
CA LEU A 146 4.27 -18.06 -0.21
C LEU A 146 3.69 -17.77 -1.59
N LEU A 147 4.38 -18.15 -2.67
CA LEU A 147 3.87 -18.02 -4.03
C LEU A 147 2.65 -18.92 -4.26
N ASP A 148 2.70 -20.17 -3.80
CA ASP A 148 1.55 -21.09 -3.86
C ASP A 148 0.35 -20.53 -3.08
N ALA A 149 0.59 -20.00 -1.87
CA ALA A 149 -0.44 -19.36 -1.06
C ALA A 149 -1.02 -18.10 -1.73
N LEU A 150 -0.19 -17.35 -2.46
CA LEU A 150 -0.63 -16.17 -3.22
C LEU A 150 -1.46 -16.57 -4.43
N CYS A 151 -1.12 -17.66 -5.13
CA CYS A 151 -1.93 -18.19 -6.23
C CYS A 151 -3.34 -18.58 -5.75
N ASP A 152 -3.45 -19.28 -4.62
CA ASP A 152 -4.76 -19.60 -4.03
C ASP A 152 -5.55 -18.34 -3.63
N CYS A 153 -4.85 -17.30 -3.17
CA CYS A 153 -5.45 -16.01 -2.86
C CYS A 153 -6.01 -15.34 -4.11
N ASP A 154 -5.24 -15.30 -5.20
CA ASP A 154 -5.63 -14.69 -6.48
C ASP A 154 -6.87 -15.36 -7.06
N VAL A 155 -6.87 -16.70 -7.16
CA VAL A 155 -8.05 -17.46 -7.61
C VAL A 155 -9.27 -17.17 -6.75
N GLY A 156 -9.07 -17.04 -5.43
CA GLY A 156 -10.14 -16.69 -4.49
C GLY A 156 -10.70 -15.29 -4.70
N VAL A 157 -9.82 -14.29 -4.81
CA VAL A 157 -10.19 -12.88 -5.08
C VAL A 157 -10.97 -12.76 -6.38
N GLN A 158 -10.54 -13.43 -7.45
CA GLN A 158 -11.21 -13.38 -8.75
C GLN A 158 -12.61 -14.02 -8.74
N ARG A 159 -12.89 -14.92 -7.78
CA ARG A 159 -14.15 -15.67 -7.69
C ARG A 159 -15.08 -15.18 -6.57
N SER A 160 -14.72 -14.11 -5.88
CA SER A 160 -15.41 -13.66 -4.66
C SER A 160 -15.64 -12.16 -4.66
N MET A 161 -16.77 -11.73 -4.11
CA MET A 161 -17.05 -10.32 -3.85
C MET A 161 -16.35 -9.79 -2.58
N TYR A 162 -15.66 -10.66 -1.84
CA TYR A 162 -15.01 -10.31 -0.57
C TYR A 162 -13.51 -10.60 -0.59
N PRO A 163 -12.69 -9.78 -1.29
CA PRO A 163 -11.24 -9.99 -1.41
C PRO A 163 -10.52 -10.05 -0.07
N ARG A 164 -10.99 -9.29 0.91
CA ARG A 164 -10.41 -9.22 2.26
C ARG A 164 -10.27 -10.58 2.93
N ILE A 165 -11.24 -11.49 2.75
CA ILE A 165 -11.23 -12.84 3.34
C ILE A 165 -10.06 -13.66 2.76
N HIS A 166 -9.81 -13.52 1.46
CA HIS A 166 -8.73 -14.23 0.78
C HIS A 166 -7.36 -13.69 1.19
N PHE A 167 -7.22 -12.35 1.32
CA PHE A 167 -6.02 -11.75 1.88
C PHE A 167 -5.77 -12.19 3.32
N GLU A 168 -6.79 -12.18 4.18
CA GLU A 168 -6.66 -12.63 5.57
C GLU A 168 -6.18 -14.09 5.65
N ARG A 169 -6.75 -14.98 4.84
CA ARG A 169 -6.31 -16.38 4.72
C ARG A 169 -4.85 -16.49 4.25
N PHE A 170 -4.46 -15.73 3.22
CA PHE A 170 -3.08 -15.69 2.73
C PHE A 170 -2.11 -15.27 3.83
N LEU A 171 -2.42 -14.19 4.56
CA LEU A 171 -1.58 -13.68 5.65
C LEU A 171 -1.43 -14.68 6.80
N HIS A 172 -2.48 -15.42 7.14
CA HIS A 172 -2.40 -16.50 8.15
C HIS A 172 -1.56 -17.70 7.68
N ARG A 173 -1.58 -18.02 6.39
CA ARG A 173 -0.68 -19.04 5.82
C ARG A 173 0.77 -18.58 5.86
N ALA A 174 1.02 -17.33 5.46
CA ALA A 174 2.34 -16.71 5.56
C ALA A 174 2.87 -16.73 7.01
N ALA A 175 2.04 -16.38 7.99
CA ALA A 175 2.39 -16.47 9.41
C ALA A 175 2.74 -17.89 9.87
N SER A 176 2.02 -18.89 9.36
CA SER A 176 2.28 -20.29 9.70
C SER A 176 3.60 -20.78 9.12
N MET A 177 3.93 -20.39 7.89
CA MET A 177 5.22 -20.67 7.26
C MET A 177 6.35 -19.92 7.96
N GLY A 178 6.14 -18.65 8.32
CA GLY A 178 7.10 -17.86 9.08
C GLY A 178 7.46 -18.48 10.44
N ARG A 179 6.47 -19.04 11.16
CA ARG A 179 6.72 -19.83 12.37
C ARG A 179 7.58 -21.07 12.09
N PHE A 180 7.27 -21.83 11.05
CA PHE A 180 8.00 -23.05 10.68
C PHE A 180 9.47 -22.76 10.36
N HIS A 181 9.76 -21.62 9.73
CA HIS A 181 11.12 -21.18 9.40
C HIS A 181 11.80 -20.35 10.51
N GLY A 182 11.21 -20.26 11.72
CA GLY A 182 11.81 -19.56 12.86
C GLY A 182 11.80 -18.02 12.77
N LEU A 183 10.98 -17.45 11.88
CA LEU A 183 10.87 -16.00 11.64
C LEU A 183 9.84 -15.30 12.53
N ALA A 184 8.99 -16.07 13.21
CA ALA A 184 8.04 -15.55 14.19
C ALA A 184 8.64 -15.63 15.60
N ALA A 185 8.77 -14.48 16.26
CA ALA A 185 9.04 -14.44 17.69
C ALA A 185 7.76 -14.86 18.45
N ARG A 186 7.92 -15.63 19.53
CA ARG A 186 6.85 -15.99 20.47
C ARG A 186 6.22 -14.75 21.09
#